data_AF-A0A023DYV0-F1
#
_entry.id   AF-A0A023DYV0-F1
#
_cell.length_a   1.000
_cell.length_b   1.000
_cell.length_c   1.000
_cell.angle_alpha   90.00
_cell.angle_beta   90.00
_cell.angle_gamma   90.00
#
_symmetry.space_group_name_H-M   'P 1'
#
loop_
_entity.id
_entity.type
_entity.pdbx_description
1 polymer ?
#
loop_
_entity_poly.entity_id
_entity_poly.type
_entity_poly.pdbx_seq_one_letter_code
_entity_poly.pdbx_strand_id
1 'polypeptide(L)'
;MTGRKGSLIFDDTKQDGEELCMCLHALSETSPFISSQERTQVAYDHQELPLKRQCKAFVHTVSTGVLAPTNGMEALLGVEILSNAEEIVL
;
A
#
# COMPACT_ATOMS: atom_id res chain seq x y z
N MET A 1 5.40 3.39 3.53
CA MET A 1 5.94 2.58 4.64
C MET A 1 7.42 2.85 4.79
N THR A 2 7.93 3.06 6.00
CA THR A 2 9.35 3.31 6.26
C THR A 2 9.95 2.16 7.06
N GLY A 3 11.03 1.58 6.56
CA GLY A 3 11.80 0.54 7.23
C GLY A 3 13.24 0.98 7.48
N ARG A 4 14.04 0.08 8.08
CA ARG A 4 15.45 0.37 8.41
C ARG A 4 16.33 0.70 7.20
N LYS A 5 16.01 0.14 6.02
CA LYS A 5 16.83 0.24 4.81
C LYS A 5 16.34 1.28 3.80
N GLY A 6 15.17 1.87 4.04
CA GLY A 6 14.53 2.72 3.04
C GLY A 6 13.04 2.86 3.28
N SER A 7 12.39 3.54 2.36
CA SER A 7 10.96 3.77 2.35
C SER A 7 10.35 3.23 1.06
N LEU A 8 9.21 2.56 1.19
CA LEU A 8 8.32 2.27 0.07
C LEU A 8 7.24 3.35 0.05
N ILE A 9 7.13 4.07 -1.06
CA ILE A 9 6.21 5.19 -1.23
C ILE A 9 5.20 4.79 -2.29
N PHE A 10 3.92 4.95 -1.95
CA PHE A 10 2.81 4.88 -2.89
C PHE A 10 2.22 6.29 -2.99
N ASP A 11 2.28 6.88 -4.18
CA ASP A 11 1.81 8.24 -4.49
C ASP A 11 0.64 8.15 -5.48
N ASP A 12 -0.59 8.24 -4.97
CA ASP A 12 -1.84 8.11 -5.73
C ASP A 12 -2.13 9.32 -6.65
N THR A 13 -1.26 10.33 -6.64
CA THR A 13 -1.33 11.47 -7.57
C THR A 13 -0.61 11.21 -8.89
N LYS A 14 0.15 10.11 -9.00
CA LYS A 14 0.90 9.72 -10.19
C LYS A 14 0.05 8.91 -11.17
N GLN A 15 0.56 8.74 -12.39
CA GLN A 15 -0.07 7.88 -13.38
C GLN A 15 0.09 6.42 -12.99
N ASP A 16 -0.89 5.59 -13.38
CA ASP A 16 -0.86 4.14 -13.20
C ASP A 16 0.48 3.53 -13.66
N GLY A 17 1.12 2.79 -12.77
CA GLY A 17 2.45 2.19 -12.95
C GLY A 17 3.61 3.03 -12.39
N GLU A 18 3.40 4.29 -12.01
CA GLU A 18 4.43 5.19 -11.46
C GLU A 18 4.23 5.51 -9.97
N GLU A 19 3.10 5.13 -9.39
CA GLU A 19 2.71 5.44 -8.02
C GLU A 19 3.64 4.79 -6.99
N LEU A 20 4.21 3.61 -7.31
CA LEU A 20 5.00 2.82 -6.37
C LEU A 20 6.51 2.97 -6.61
N CYS A 21 7.21 3.57 -5.65
CA CYS A 21 8.66 3.68 -5.69
C CYS A 21 9.34 3.32 -4.37
N MET A 22 10.57 2.83 -4.47
CA MET A 22 11.46 2.55 -3.34
C MET A 22 12.53 3.63 -3.25
N CYS A 23 12.61 4.28 -2.09
CA CYS A 23 13.66 5.22 -1.73
C CYS A 23 14.63 4.53 -0.78
N LEU A 24 15.85 4.23 -1.22
CA LEU A 24 16.86 3.62 -0.37
C LEU A 24 17.52 4.66 0.53
N HIS A 25 17.69 4.32 1.81
CA HIS A 25 18.47 5.15 2.72
C HIS A 25 19.95 4.79 2.55
N ALA A 26 20.67 5.53 1.70
CA ALA A 26 22.14 5.47 1.69
C ALA A 26 22.66 6.26 2.89
N LEU A 27 22.77 5.60 4.03
CA LEU A 27 23.47 6.16 5.18
C LEU A 27 24.96 5.90 4.97
N SER A 28 25.69 6.90 4.45
CA SER A 28 27.15 6.93 4.54
C SER A 28 27.54 6.99 6.02
N GLU A 29 28.29 6.01 6.52
CA GLU A 29 28.86 6.04 7.89
C GLU A 29 29.92 7.13 8.07
N THR A 30 30.32 7.82 7.00
CA THR A 30 31.29 8.92 7.03
C THR A 30 30.60 10.28 7.08
N SER A 31 31.09 11.15 7.99
CA SER A 31 30.66 12.54 8.14
C SER A 31 31.29 13.44 7.06
N PRO A 32 30.54 14.36 6.42
CA PRO A 32 29.13 14.67 6.64
C PRO A 32 28.20 13.60 6.03
N PHE A 33 27.07 13.33 6.69
CA PHE A 33 26.05 12.42 6.17
C PHE A 33 25.50 12.94 4.84
N ILE A 34 25.99 12.42 3.72
CA ILE A 34 25.39 12.67 2.42
C ILE A 34 24.30 11.62 2.22
N SER A 35 23.04 12.05 2.28
CA SER A 35 21.90 11.20 1.91
C SER A 35 21.72 11.22 0.39
N SER A 36 22.40 10.32 -0.34
CA SER A 36 21.98 10.04 -1.71
C SER A 36 20.71 9.20 -1.66
N GLN A 37 19.56 9.81 -1.90
CA GLN A 37 18.30 9.06 -2.05
C GLN A 37 18.24 8.50 -3.46
N GLU A 38 18.59 7.24 -3.62
CA GLU A 38 18.32 6.52 -4.87
C GLU A 38 16.84 6.12 -4.89
N ARG A 39 16.12 6.58 -5.92
CA ARG A 39 14.73 6.21 -6.17
C ARG A 39 14.66 5.19 -7.27
N THR A 40 14.10 4.03 -6.98
CA THR A 40 13.85 2.97 -7.94
C THR A 40 12.36 2.75 -8.07
N GLN A 41 11.81 2.78 -9.29
CA GLN A 41 10.42 2.39 -9.50
C GLN A 41 10.24 0.89 -9.23
N VAL A 42 9.13 0.54 -8.59
CA VAL A 42 8.78 -0.84 -8.31
C VAL A 42 7.74 -1.28 -9.33
N ALA A 43 8.10 -2.27 -10.15
CA ALA A 43 7.18 -2.81 -11.13
C ALA A 43 6.03 -3.58 -10.44
N TYR A 44 4.80 -3.32 -10.88
CA TYR A 44 3.62 -4.09 -10.51
C TYR A 44 2.58 -4.10 -11.64
N ASP A 45 1.64 -5.05 -11.59
CA ASP A 45 0.52 -5.10 -12.53
C ASP A 45 -0.51 -4.01 -12.20
N HIS A 46 -0.40 -2.90 -12.92
CA HIS A 46 -1.32 -1.77 -12.89
C HIS A 46 -2.37 -1.83 -14.01
N GLN A 47 -2.21 -2.74 -14.99
CA GLN A 47 -3.13 -2.83 -16.13
C GLN A 47 -4.49 -3.38 -15.73
N GLU A 48 -4.52 -4.27 -14.73
CA GLU A 48 -5.78 -4.72 -14.18
C GLU A 48 -6.33 -3.75 -13.14
N LEU A 49 -7.40 -3.03 -13.49
CA LEU A 49 -8.06 -2.09 -12.56
C LEU A 49 -8.42 -2.78 -11.23
N PRO A 50 -8.14 -2.15 -10.07
CA PRO A 50 -8.42 -2.74 -8.74
C PRO A 50 -9.87 -3.23 -8.58
N LEU A 51 -10.85 -2.49 -9.09
CA LEU A 51 -12.26 -2.89 -9.02
C LEU A 51 -12.52 -4.19 -9.78
N LYS A 52 -11.89 -4.38 -10.95
CA LYS A 52 -12.02 -5.62 -11.73
C LYS A 52 -11.45 -6.81 -10.95
N ARG A 53 -10.32 -6.63 -10.26
CA ARG A 53 -9.73 -7.64 -9.37
C ARG A 53 -10.67 -8.01 -8.23
N GLN A 54 -11.28 -7.02 -7.58
CA GLN A 54 -12.25 -7.23 -6.50
C GLN A 54 -13.50 -7.98 -6.96
N CYS A 55 -14.10 -7.60 -8.11
CA CYS A 55 -15.25 -8.31 -8.66
C CYS A 55 -14.92 -9.77 -9.00
N LYS A 56 -13.76 -10.03 -9.58
CA LYS A 56 -13.29 -11.41 -9.84
C LYS A 56 -13.12 -12.21 -8.56
N ALA A 57 -12.50 -11.61 -7.52
CA ALA A 57 -12.32 -12.26 -6.23
C ALA A 57 -13.66 -12.62 -5.56
N PHE A 58 -14.66 -11.74 -5.67
CA PHE A 58 -16.02 -12.00 -5.18
C PHE A 58 -16.66 -13.21 -5.89
N VAL A 59 -16.68 -13.21 -7.23
CA VAL A 59 -17.25 -14.33 -8.00
C VAL A 59 -16.51 -15.63 -7.71
N HIS A 60 -15.19 -15.59 -7.61
CA HIS A 60 -14.37 -16.75 -7.26
C HIS A 60 -14.72 -17.31 -5.87
N THR A 61 -14.88 -16.44 -4.88
CA THR A 61 -15.27 -16.81 -3.52
C THR A 61 -16.62 -17.52 -3.50
N VAL A 62 -17.63 -16.93 -4.15
CA VAL A 62 -18.98 -17.51 -4.21
C VAL A 62 -18.99 -18.85 -4.93
N SER A 63 -18.22 -18.99 -6.01
CA SER A 63 -18.23 -20.20 -6.85
C SER A 63 -17.42 -21.35 -6.28
N THR A 64 -16.38 -21.07 -5.49
CA THR A 64 -15.43 -22.10 -5.04
C THR A 64 -15.42 -22.32 -3.52
N GLY A 65 -16.00 -21.40 -2.74
CA GLY A 65 -15.90 -21.39 -1.29
C GLY A 65 -14.52 -20.99 -0.75
N VAL A 66 -13.56 -20.65 -1.62
CA VAL A 66 -12.27 -20.07 -1.21
C VAL A 66 -12.51 -18.70 -0.60
N LEU A 67 -11.87 -18.41 0.53
CA LEU A 67 -12.05 -17.14 1.23
C LEU A 67 -11.59 -15.96 0.37
N ALA A 68 -12.39 -14.89 0.38
CA ALA A 68 -12.04 -13.62 -0.24
C ALA A 68 -10.80 -13.00 0.45
N PRO A 69 -9.99 -12.19 -0.27
CA PRO A 69 -8.85 -11.49 0.31
C PRO A 69 -9.18 -10.58 1.50
N THR A 70 -10.41 -10.08 1.56
CA THR A 70 -10.90 -9.16 2.59
C THR A 70 -12.31 -9.62 2.98
N ASN A 71 -12.61 -9.69 4.28
CA ASN A 71 -13.90 -10.19 4.78
C ASN A 71 -14.67 -9.12 5.58
N GLY A 72 -15.90 -9.45 5.98
CA GLY A 72 -16.76 -8.53 6.74
C GLY A 72 -16.19 -8.15 8.12
N MET A 73 -15.35 -8.99 8.72
CA MET A 73 -14.70 -8.70 10.01
C MET A 73 -13.58 -7.68 9.88
N GLU A 74 -12.79 -7.74 8.82
CA GLU A 74 -11.84 -6.68 8.50
C GLU A 74 -12.55 -5.35 8.23
N ALA A 75 -13.69 -5.38 7.53
CA ALA A 75 -14.51 -4.18 7.31
C ALA A 75 -15.06 -3.59 8.62
N LEU A 76 -15.55 -4.43 9.54
CA LEU A 76 -16.03 -3.98 10.85
C LEU A 76 -14.91 -3.31 11.66
N LEU A 77 -13.72 -3.92 11.71
CA LEU A 77 -12.56 -3.34 12.38
C LEU A 77 -12.19 -1.97 11.77
N GLY A 78 -12.27 -1.84 10.45
CA GLY A 78 -12.06 -0.56 9.77
C GLY A 78 -13.05 0.52 10.22
N VAL A 79 -14.35 0.18 10.32
CA VAL A 79 -15.38 1.10 10.81
C VAL A 79 -15.10 1.50 12.26
N GLU A 80 -14.80 0.55 13.14
CA GLU A 80 -14.50 0.82 14.55
C GLU A 80 -13.30 1.76 14.71
N ILE A 81 -12.23 1.54 13.96
CA ILE A 81 -11.04 2.42 14.00
C ILE A 81 -11.42 3.84 13.55
N LEU A 82 -12.18 3.97 12.47
CA LEU A 82 -12.59 5.28 11.94
C LEU A 82 -13.52 6.02 12.90
N SER A 83 -14.51 5.34 13.48
CA SER A 83 -15.42 5.94 14.46
C SER A 83 -14.67 6.43 15.70
N ASN A 84 -13.72 5.65 16.22
CA ASN A 84 -12.89 6.07 17.35
C ASN A 84 -11.95 7.24 16.99
N ALA A 85 -11.45 7.29 15.74
CA ALA A 85 -10.60 8.39 15.30
C ALA A 85 -11.37 9.71 15.19
N GLU A 86 -12.64 9.68 14.76
CA GLU A 86 -13.51 10.86 14.72
C GLU A 86 -13.79 11.42 16.14
N GLU A 87 -13.91 10.54 17.14
CA GLU A 87 -14.07 10.95 18.55
C GLU A 87 -12.83 11.65 19.14
N ILE A 88 -11.63 11.39 18.62
CA ILE A 88 -10.37 11.99 19.11
C ILE A 88 -10.13 13.40 18.55
N VAL A 89 -10.83 13.78 17.46
CA VAL A 89 -10.64 15.06 16.76
C VAL A 89 -11.61 16.15 17.26
N LEU A 90 -12.54 15.82 18.17
CA LEU A 90 -13.49 16.73 18.82
C LEU A 90 -13.11 17.02 20.27
#